data_AF-A0A1K2HRX1-F1
#
_entry.id   AF-A0A1K2HRX1-F1
#
_cell.length_a   1.000
_cell.length_b   1.000
_cell.length_c   1.000
_cell.angle_alpha   90.00
_cell.angle_beta   90.00
_cell.angle_gamma   90.00
#
_symmetry.space_group_name_H-M   'P 1'
#
loop_
_entity.id
_entity.type
_entity.pdbx_description
1 polymer ?
#
loop_
_entity_poly.entity_id
_entity_poly.type
_entity_poly.pdbx_seq_one_letter_code
_entity_poly.pdbx_strand_id
1 'polypeptide(L)'
;MPQYLISMRAIDRKTRRFIAEPGEALYLEVPDGQLPDPSHKLPTARWLTRVRDLADGQADGVMSDGGDILVFIHGYNNSHDEIMQRHRLLQLQLKAAGWQGIVLSFDWPCENQLLNYWEDRSDAVATAKVLIEDGLRLLGEVAGRECQTNIHLLGHSTGAFVIMKAFEKATDYRELYQSNWRIGQVAFIGGDVSAASLDADSAWSRNLFERIMRLTNYQNAYDMVLGVSNAKRLGAAPRAGRVGLSNRAHAKAINVDCSDYFRNLDPDKQQDKVGWWPHSWHIGNPVFALDLAMTLEGRYDRHYLPTREQVNGELRLKPGERPKFERKWLKRDR
;
A
#
# COMPACT_ATOMS: atom_id res chain seq x y z
N MET A 1 12.56 9.09 12.87
CA MET A 1 12.12 7.80 13.46
C MET A 1 12.66 6.68 12.59
N PRO A 2 13.02 5.51 13.15
CA PRO A 2 13.41 4.37 12.33
C PRO A 2 12.27 3.95 11.40
N GLN A 3 12.64 3.38 10.25
CA GLN A 3 11.70 2.88 9.25
C GLN A 3 11.77 1.35 9.21
N TYR A 4 10.61 0.71 9.09
CA TYR A 4 10.51 -0.75 9.08
C TYR A 4 10.25 -1.24 7.66
N LEU A 5 11.01 -2.25 7.25
CA LEU A 5 10.91 -2.83 5.92
C LEU A 5 10.96 -4.36 5.97
N ILE A 6 10.23 -4.99 5.06
CA ILE A 6 10.47 -6.37 4.65
C ILE A 6 11.15 -6.27 3.28
N SER A 7 12.45 -6.59 3.21
CA SER A 7 13.18 -6.63 1.95
C SER A 7 13.26 -8.05 1.43
N MET A 8 12.98 -8.20 0.15
CA MET A 8 13.05 -9.44 -0.60
C MET A 8 14.22 -9.46 -1.59
N ARG A 9 15.17 -8.54 -1.41
CA ARG A 9 16.38 -8.45 -2.21
C ARG A 9 17.41 -9.45 -1.72
N ALA A 10 18.06 -10.13 -2.65
CA ALA A 10 19.18 -11.00 -2.37
C ALA A 10 20.37 -10.19 -1.84
N ILE A 11 21.22 -10.87 -1.06
CA ILE A 11 22.48 -10.32 -0.60
C ILE A 11 23.60 -10.91 -1.46
N ASP A 12 24.35 -10.06 -2.14
CA ASP A 12 25.55 -10.50 -2.86
C ASP A 12 26.57 -11.07 -1.87
N ARG A 13 27.05 -12.28 -2.16
CA ARG A 13 27.90 -13.03 -1.22
C ARG A 13 29.25 -12.36 -0.99
N LYS A 14 29.77 -11.58 -1.95
CA LYS A 14 31.10 -10.98 -1.88
C LYS A 14 31.07 -9.61 -1.21
N THR A 15 30.17 -8.75 -1.65
CA THR A 15 30.05 -7.36 -1.20
C THR A 15 29.20 -7.23 0.05
N ARG A 16 28.39 -8.26 0.38
CA ARG A 16 27.42 -8.24 1.49
C ARG A 16 26.41 -7.10 1.38
N ARG A 17 26.12 -6.65 0.15
CA ARG A 17 25.11 -5.62 -0.16
C ARG A 17 23.88 -6.24 -0.81
N PHE A 18 22.77 -5.51 -0.73
CA PHE A 18 21.57 -5.85 -1.49
C PHE A 18 21.82 -5.75 -2.99
N ILE A 19 21.22 -6.67 -3.75
CA ILE A 19 21.17 -6.65 -5.21
C ILE A 19 19.72 -6.76 -5.68
N ALA A 20 19.47 -6.37 -6.92
CA ALA A 20 18.15 -6.34 -7.54
C ALA A 20 17.66 -7.73 -7.99
N GLU A 21 17.93 -8.76 -7.20
CA GLU A 21 17.52 -10.15 -7.44
C GLU A 21 16.68 -10.66 -6.26
N PRO A 22 15.76 -11.60 -6.44
CA PRO A 22 15.01 -12.19 -5.33
C PRO A 22 15.88 -12.93 -4.33
N GLY A 23 15.63 -12.70 -3.05
CA GLY A 23 16.29 -13.35 -1.93
C GLY A 23 15.33 -13.87 -0.87
N GLU A 24 15.90 -14.34 0.25
CA GLU A 24 15.14 -14.61 1.46
C GLU A 24 14.64 -13.31 2.10
N ALA A 25 13.50 -13.38 2.77
CA ALA A 25 12.93 -12.26 3.50
C ALA A 25 13.86 -11.75 4.60
N LEU A 26 14.07 -10.44 4.61
CA LEU A 26 14.85 -9.74 5.63
C LEU A 26 13.99 -8.66 6.28
N TYR A 27 13.82 -8.77 7.59
CA TYR A 27 13.07 -7.81 8.39
C TYR A 27 14.03 -6.78 8.96
N LEU A 28 13.92 -5.55 8.47
CA LEU A 28 14.87 -4.48 8.73
C LEU A 28 14.24 -3.43 9.64
N GLU A 29 15.00 -3.00 10.64
CA GLU A 29 14.80 -1.71 11.32
C GLU A 29 15.89 -0.77 10.84
N VAL A 30 15.54 0.09 9.88
CA VAL A 30 16.50 1.01 9.28
C VAL A 30 16.56 2.29 10.12
N PRO A 31 17.74 2.65 10.67
CA PRO A 31 17.88 3.87 11.45
C PRO A 31 17.53 5.12 10.63
N ASP A 32 17.06 6.16 11.32
CA ASP A 32 16.70 7.42 10.68
C ASP A 32 17.89 8.01 9.90
N GLY A 33 17.63 8.44 8.67
CA GLY A 33 18.64 8.98 7.76
C GLY A 33 19.59 7.95 7.12
N GLN A 34 19.37 6.64 7.32
CA GLN A 34 20.14 5.58 6.66
C GLN A 34 19.34 4.92 5.53
N LEU A 35 20.06 4.39 4.54
CA LEU A 35 19.49 3.49 3.54
C LEU A 35 19.47 2.05 4.07
N PRO A 36 18.57 1.18 3.59
CA PRO A 36 18.54 -0.22 3.98
C PRO A 36 19.87 -0.91 3.72
N ASP A 37 20.40 -1.55 4.77
CA ASP A 37 21.59 -2.38 4.73
C ASP A 37 21.32 -3.75 5.37
N PRO A 38 21.92 -4.85 4.88
CA PRO A 38 21.70 -6.17 5.48
C PRO A 38 22.04 -6.26 6.98
N SER A 39 22.91 -5.37 7.49
CA SER A 39 23.21 -5.27 8.93
C SER A 39 22.06 -4.72 9.77
N HIS A 40 21.06 -4.09 9.18
CA HIS A 40 19.84 -3.61 9.86
C HIS A 40 18.84 -4.74 10.15
N LYS A 41 19.16 -5.98 9.77
CA LYS A 41 18.32 -7.15 10.03
C LYS A 41 18.09 -7.34 11.53
N LEU A 42 16.83 -7.53 11.90
CA LEU A 42 16.44 -8.04 13.21
C LEU A 42 15.96 -9.50 13.10
N PRO A 43 16.07 -10.29 14.18
CA PRO A 43 15.34 -11.56 14.29
C PRO A 43 13.84 -11.32 14.11
N THR A 44 13.17 -12.16 13.32
CA THR A 44 11.76 -12.01 12.94
C THR A 44 10.85 -11.75 14.14
N ALA A 45 10.95 -12.56 15.19
CA ALA A 45 10.13 -12.40 16.40
C ALA A 45 10.29 -11.01 17.06
N ARG A 46 11.54 -10.51 17.15
CA ARG A 46 11.83 -9.20 17.73
C ARG A 46 11.29 -8.07 16.87
N TRP A 47 11.48 -8.17 15.56
CA TRP A 47 11.00 -7.19 14.60
C TRP A 47 9.48 -7.06 14.66
N LEU A 48 8.77 -8.18 14.71
CA LEU A 48 7.32 -8.20 14.81
C LEU A 48 6.79 -7.59 16.09
N THR A 49 7.34 -7.98 17.24
CA THR A 49 6.96 -7.37 18.52
C THR A 49 7.10 -5.86 18.43
N ARG A 50 8.19 -5.37 17.86
CA ARG A 50 8.43 -3.93 17.75
C ARG A 50 7.46 -3.21 16.81
N VAL A 51 7.19 -3.78 15.63
CA VAL A 51 6.19 -3.27 14.69
C VAL A 51 4.80 -3.24 15.33
N ARG A 52 4.41 -4.30 16.05
CA ARG A 52 3.12 -4.37 16.76
C ARG A 52 3.03 -3.36 17.89
N ASP A 53 4.04 -3.28 18.74
CA ASP A 53 4.08 -2.33 19.87
C ASP A 53 3.97 -0.88 19.39
N LEU A 54 4.58 -0.57 18.24
CA LEU A 54 4.45 0.73 17.59
C LEU A 54 3.04 0.96 17.02
N ALA A 55 2.46 -0.05 16.36
CA ALA A 55 1.12 0.03 15.81
C ALA A 55 0.06 0.22 16.92
N ASP A 56 0.17 -0.49 18.03
CA ASP A 56 -0.78 -0.46 19.15
C ASP A 56 -0.56 0.75 20.09
N GLY A 57 0.45 1.59 19.82
CA GLY A 57 0.79 2.78 20.62
C GLY A 57 1.52 2.47 21.94
N GLN A 58 1.86 1.21 22.18
CA GLN A 58 2.58 0.78 23.40
C GLN A 58 4.05 1.17 23.41
N ALA A 59 4.66 1.43 22.24
CA ALA A 59 6.04 1.88 22.15
C ALA A 59 6.32 3.24 22.83
N ASP A 60 5.29 4.08 23.00
CA ASP A 60 5.39 5.42 23.60
C ASP A 60 4.44 5.62 24.81
N GLY A 61 3.89 4.54 25.40
CA GLY A 61 3.09 4.63 26.63
C GLY A 61 1.70 5.28 26.48
N VAL A 62 1.13 5.31 25.27
CA VAL A 62 -0.24 5.78 25.00
C VAL A 62 -1.04 4.61 24.43
N MET A 63 -1.82 3.96 25.29
CA MET A 63 -2.75 2.89 24.89
C MET A 63 -3.70 3.38 23.78
N SER A 64 -3.61 2.76 22.60
CA SER A 64 -4.68 2.78 21.59
C SER A 64 -5.38 1.41 21.60
N ASP A 65 -6.71 1.39 21.52
CA ASP A 65 -7.53 0.17 21.63
C ASP A 65 -7.48 -0.74 20.38
N GLY A 66 -6.35 -0.74 19.64
CA GLY A 66 -6.09 -1.57 18.45
C GLY A 66 -5.29 -0.78 17.40
N GLY A 67 -4.09 -1.25 17.05
CA GLY A 67 -3.22 -0.57 16.09
C GLY A 67 -3.60 -0.77 14.62
N ASP A 68 -3.08 0.09 13.73
CA ASP A 68 -3.20 -0.10 12.28
C ASP A 68 -1.80 -0.18 11.63
N ILE A 69 -1.62 -1.11 10.70
CA ILE A 69 -0.40 -1.25 9.90
C ILE A 69 -0.75 -1.06 8.43
N LEU A 70 -0.06 -0.13 7.77
CA LEU A 70 -0.12 0.08 6.32
C LEU A 70 1.13 -0.47 5.67
N VAL A 71 1.01 -1.58 4.94
CA VAL A 71 2.10 -2.09 4.10
C VAL A 71 2.10 -1.37 2.77
N PHE A 72 3.13 -0.59 2.51
CA PHE A 72 3.39 0.11 1.26
C PHE A 72 4.24 -0.76 0.33
N ILE A 73 3.68 -1.12 -0.82
CA ILE A 73 4.34 -1.86 -1.88
C ILE A 73 4.66 -0.89 -3.03
N HIS A 74 5.95 -0.64 -3.27
CA HIS A 74 6.40 0.32 -4.28
C HIS A 74 6.25 -0.22 -5.72
N GLY A 75 6.45 0.67 -6.69
CA GLY A 75 6.42 0.37 -8.12
C GLY A 75 7.76 -0.09 -8.70
N TYR A 76 7.82 -0.24 -10.01
CA TYR A 76 9.02 -0.64 -10.76
C TYR A 76 10.09 0.46 -10.75
N ASN A 77 11.37 0.05 -10.81
CA ASN A 77 12.53 0.91 -10.95
C ASN A 77 12.59 2.01 -9.88
N ASN A 78 12.45 1.61 -8.61
CA ASN A 78 12.66 2.50 -7.47
C ASN A 78 13.91 2.12 -6.70
N SER A 79 14.77 3.11 -6.51
CA SER A 79 15.96 2.97 -5.66
C SER A 79 15.58 2.83 -4.19
N HIS A 80 16.47 2.26 -3.37
CA HIS A 80 16.35 2.32 -1.91
C HIS A 80 16.10 3.74 -1.38
N ASP A 81 16.77 4.76 -1.93
CA ASP A 81 16.57 6.15 -1.50
C ASP A 81 15.13 6.63 -1.75
N GLU A 82 14.60 6.38 -2.94
CA GLU A 82 13.21 6.71 -3.27
C GLU A 82 12.21 5.94 -2.40
N ILE A 83 12.45 4.66 -2.14
CA ILE A 83 11.58 3.83 -1.28
C ILE A 83 11.54 4.41 0.14
N MET A 84 12.70 4.73 0.70
CA MET A 84 12.82 5.30 2.04
C MET A 84 12.20 6.69 2.13
N GLN A 85 12.40 7.55 1.13
CA GLN A 85 11.78 8.87 1.06
C GLN A 85 10.26 8.75 0.98
N ARG A 86 9.72 7.87 0.12
CA ARG A 86 8.27 7.65 0.00
C ARG A 86 7.66 7.13 1.28
N HIS A 87 8.29 6.15 1.93
CA HIS A 87 7.87 5.64 3.23
C HIS A 87 7.79 6.76 4.26
N ARG A 88 8.85 7.57 4.39
CA ARG A 88 8.90 8.68 5.34
C ARG A 88 7.79 9.68 5.09
N LEU A 89 7.57 10.08 3.83
CA LEU A 89 6.52 11.02 3.47
C LEU A 89 5.12 10.46 3.75
N LEU A 90 4.86 9.19 3.44
CA LEU A 90 3.60 8.54 3.78
C LEU A 90 3.36 8.55 5.29
N GLN A 91 4.34 8.13 6.09
CA GLN A 91 4.22 8.10 7.55
C GLN A 91 3.95 9.49 8.12
N LEU A 92 4.69 10.51 7.66
CA LEU A 92 4.54 11.89 8.14
C LEU A 92 3.18 12.48 7.77
N GLN A 93 2.75 12.33 6.51
CA GLN A 93 1.49 12.91 6.04
C GLN A 93 0.27 12.19 6.64
N LEU A 94 0.31 10.87 6.79
CA LEU A 94 -0.76 10.12 7.45
C LEU A 94 -0.86 10.48 8.94
N LYS A 95 0.28 10.62 9.63
CA LYS A 95 0.31 11.08 11.02
C LYS A 95 -0.24 12.51 11.15
N ALA A 96 0.13 13.41 10.23
CA ALA A 96 -0.41 14.78 10.18
C ALA A 96 -1.92 14.80 9.91
N ALA A 97 -2.42 13.85 9.12
CA ALA A 97 -3.86 13.64 8.89
C ALA A 97 -4.60 12.98 10.08
N GLY A 98 -3.90 12.69 11.18
CA GLY A 98 -4.45 12.14 12.41
C GLY A 98 -4.53 10.61 12.46
N TRP A 99 -4.04 9.90 11.44
CA TRP A 99 -3.96 8.45 11.47
C TRP A 99 -2.92 7.99 12.50
N GLN A 100 -3.29 6.99 13.32
CA GLN A 100 -2.48 6.52 14.45
C GLN A 100 -1.73 5.20 14.16
N GLY A 101 -1.67 4.78 12.90
CA GLY A 101 -0.95 3.58 12.49
C GLY A 101 0.49 3.81 12.05
N ILE A 102 1.15 2.73 11.69
CA ILE A 102 2.51 2.73 11.15
C ILE A 102 2.57 2.30 9.68
N VAL A 103 3.52 2.89 8.96
CA VAL A 103 3.86 2.48 7.60
C VAL A 103 4.99 1.44 7.65
N LEU A 104 4.78 0.36 6.93
CA LEU A 104 5.77 -0.68 6.64
C LEU A 104 6.06 -0.64 5.14
N SER A 105 7.32 -0.70 4.70
CA SER A 105 7.59 -0.90 3.26
C SER A 105 7.88 -2.35 2.93
N PHE A 106 7.27 -2.84 1.86
CA PHE A 106 7.64 -4.10 1.22
C PHE A 106 8.54 -3.77 0.03
N ASP A 107 9.83 -4.07 0.19
CA ASP A 107 10.87 -3.84 -0.80
C ASP A 107 11.09 -5.11 -1.64
N TRP A 108 10.64 -5.07 -2.89
CA TRP A 108 10.79 -6.16 -3.84
C TRP A 108 11.85 -5.80 -4.90
N PRO A 109 12.61 -6.77 -5.43
CA PRO A 109 13.70 -6.50 -6.36
C PRO A 109 13.12 -5.94 -7.68
N CYS A 110 13.32 -4.65 -7.93
CA CYS A 110 12.78 -3.96 -9.11
C CYS A 110 13.77 -2.98 -9.77
N GLU A 111 15.04 -2.98 -9.33
CA GLU A 111 16.10 -2.07 -9.80
C GLU A 111 16.80 -2.55 -11.08
N ASN A 112 16.29 -3.59 -11.73
CA ASN A 112 16.88 -4.13 -12.96
C ASN A 112 16.48 -3.29 -14.19
N GLN A 113 17.32 -2.31 -14.54
CA GLN A 113 17.21 -1.50 -15.77
C GLN A 113 17.36 -2.32 -17.07
N LEU A 114 17.83 -3.57 -16.99
CA LEU A 114 18.32 -4.37 -18.13
C LEU A 114 17.43 -5.55 -18.54
N LEU A 115 16.48 -5.98 -17.70
CA LEU A 115 15.70 -7.20 -17.93
C LEU A 115 14.19 -6.90 -18.03
N ASN A 116 13.50 -7.68 -18.85
CA ASN A 116 12.12 -7.44 -19.26
C ASN A 116 11.20 -7.32 -18.03
N TYR A 117 10.26 -6.37 -18.07
CA TYR A 117 9.11 -6.24 -17.16
C TYR A 117 8.40 -7.57 -16.76
N TRP A 118 8.58 -8.63 -17.54
CA TRP A 118 8.06 -9.97 -17.30
C TRP A 118 8.87 -10.78 -16.27
N GLU A 119 10.17 -10.55 -16.16
CA GLU A 119 11.07 -11.19 -15.18
C GLU A 119 10.81 -10.60 -13.78
N ASP A 120 10.71 -9.27 -13.67
CA ASP A 120 10.23 -8.56 -12.48
C ASP A 120 8.86 -9.02 -11.99
N ARG A 121 7.98 -9.47 -12.90
CA ARG A 121 6.69 -10.06 -12.53
C ARG A 121 6.83 -11.48 -11.97
N SER A 122 7.80 -12.25 -12.44
CA SER A 122 8.14 -13.56 -11.87
C SER A 122 8.71 -13.39 -10.46
N ASP A 123 9.52 -12.36 -10.25
CA ASP A 123 10.11 -12.02 -8.96
C ASP A 123 9.09 -11.46 -7.97
N ALA A 124 8.19 -10.58 -8.44
CA ALA A 124 7.01 -10.16 -7.70
C ALA A 124 6.15 -11.36 -7.25
N VAL A 125 6.03 -12.39 -8.10
CA VAL A 125 5.31 -13.64 -7.78
C VAL A 125 6.08 -14.49 -6.76
N ALA A 126 7.41 -14.58 -6.86
CA ALA A 126 8.23 -15.33 -5.92
C ALA A 126 8.23 -14.71 -4.51
N THR A 127 8.15 -13.38 -4.44
CA THR A 127 8.20 -12.60 -3.19
C THR A 127 6.83 -12.40 -2.55
N ALA A 128 5.76 -12.51 -3.34
CA ALA A 128 4.36 -12.47 -2.92
C ALA A 128 4.02 -13.43 -1.75
N LYS A 129 4.74 -14.57 -1.67
CA LYS A 129 4.69 -15.52 -0.56
C LYS A 129 4.88 -14.83 0.80
N VAL A 130 5.91 -13.98 0.88
CA VAL A 130 6.35 -13.33 2.11
C VAL A 130 5.41 -12.21 2.52
N LEU A 131 4.83 -11.47 1.56
CA LEU A 131 3.84 -10.43 1.88
C LEU A 131 2.64 -11.01 2.64
N ILE A 132 2.21 -12.22 2.30
CA ILE A 132 1.06 -12.87 2.93
C ILE A 132 1.47 -13.71 4.14
N GLU A 133 2.51 -14.54 4.04
CA GLU A 133 3.02 -15.30 5.19
C GLU A 133 3.44 -14.33 6.30
N ASP A 134 4.24 -13.32 6.01
CA ASP A 134 4.77 -12.45 7.06
C ASP A 134 3.86 -11.29 7.42
N GLY A 135 3.01 -10.83 6.50
CA GLY A 135 1.98 -9.85 6.82
C GLY A 135 0.88 -10.45 7.70
N LEU A 136 0.35 -11.62 7.34
CA LEU A 136 -0.90 -12.14 7.92
C LEU A 136 -0.69 -13.19 9.00
N ARG A 137 0.28 -14.10 8.84
CA ARG A 137 0.63 -15.07 9.89
C ARG A 137 1.19 -14.35 11.10
N LEU A 138 2.07 -13.37 10.87
CA LEU A 138 2.78 -12.69 11.96
C LEU A 138 1.93 -11.65 12.68
N LEU A 139 0.70 -11.37 12.23
CA LEU A 139 -0.28 -10.58 12.97
C LEU A 139 -1.36 -11.46 13.62
N GLY A 140 -1.67 -12.63 13.06
CA GLY A 140 -2.59 -13.61 13.63
C GLY A 140 -2.01 -14.60 14.67
N GLU A 141 -0.75 -15.04 14.57
CA GLU A 141 -0.25 -16.20 15.37
C GLU A 141 0.27 -15.87 16.78
N VAL A 142 0.55 -14.60 17.11
CA VAL A 142 0.86 -14.21 18.51
C VAL A 142 -0.44 -13.99 19.31
N ALA A 143 -1.51 -14.70 18.95
CA ALA A 143 -2.80 -14.70 19.63
C ALA A 143 -2.77 -15.59 20.89
N GLY A 144 -1.88 -15.23 21.81
CA GLY A 144 -2.11 -15.41 23.25
C GLY A 144 -2.76 -14.16 23.88
N ARG A 145 -3.01 -13.11 23.08
CA ARG A 145 -3.69 -11.86 23.43
C ARG A 145 -4.69 -11.53 22.33
N GLU A 146 -5.85 -11.00 22.70
CA GLU A 146 -6.86 -10.45 21.78
C GLU A 146 -6.29 -9.24 21.01
N CYS A 147 -5.45 -9.51 20.02
CA CYS A 147 -4.77 -8.48 19.24
C CYS A 147 -5.73 -8.00 18.14
N GLN A 148 -6.11 -6.71 18.19
CA GLN A 148 -7.06 -6.06 17.27
C GLN A 148 -6.37 -5.28 16.14
N THR A 149 -5.10 -5.57 15.84
CA THR A 149 -4.35 -4.79 14.85
C THR A 149 -4.88 -5.03 13.43
N ASN A 150 -5.31 -3.98 12.72
CA ASN A 150 -5.73 -4.10 11.32
C ASN A 150 -4.55 -3.94 10.36
N ILE A 151 -4.57 -4.72 9.29
CA ILE A 151 -3.59 -4.61 8.21
C ILE A 151 -4.25 -4.03 6.98
N HIS A 152 -3.56 -3.09 6.36
CA HIS A 152 -3.93 -2.47 5.12
C HIS A 152 -2.76 -2.52 4.14
N LEU A 153 -3.05 -2.50 2.84
CA LEU A 153 -2.05 -2.52 1.78
C LEU A 153 -2.21 -1.27 0.91
N LEU A 154 -1.10 -0.62 0.56
CA LEU A 154 -1.04 0.45 -0.43
C LEU A 154 -0.11 0.02 -1.56
N GLY A 155 -0.67 -0.25 -2.74
CA GLY A 155 0.11 -0.57 -3.94
C GLY A 155 0.29 0.67 -4.81
N HIS A 156 1.55 1.05 -5.07
CA HIS A 156 1.87 2.06 -6.08
C HIS A 156 2.28 1.39 -7.39
N SER A 157 1.73 1.83 -8.52
CA SER A 157 2.14 1.34 -9.84
C SER A 157 2.08 -0.19 -9.94
N THR A 158 3.18 -0.84 -10.31
CA THR A 158 3.33 -2.29 -10.37
C THR A 158 3.20 -2.97 -8.99
N GLY A 159 3.32 -2.24 -7.88
CA GLY A 159 3.00 -2.74 -6.55
C GLY A 159 1.54 -3.18 -6.40
N ALA A 160 0.61 -2.62 -7.18
CA ALA A 160 -0.76 -3.13 -7.26
C ALA A 160 -0.81 -4.55 -7.85
N PHE A 161 0.02 -4.83 -8.85
CA PHE A 161 0.15 -6.17 -9.43
C PHE A 161 0.79 -7.16 -8.45
N VAL A 162 1.82 -6.74 -7.71
CA VAL A 162 2.45 -7.54 -6.65
C VAL A 162 1.40 -7.97 -5.62
N ILE A 163 0.56 -7.04 -5.15
CA ILE A 163 -0.55 -7.34 -4.24
C ILE A 163 -1.48 -8.39 -4.85
N MET A 164 -1.96 -8.19 -6.08
CA MET A 164 -2.87 -9.17 -6.72
C MET A 164 -2.26 -10.57 -6.79
N LYS A 165 -0.97 -10.67 -7.15
CA LYS A 165 -0.24 -11.94 -7.21
C LYS A 165 -0.01 -12.57 -5.84
N ALA A 166 0.18 -11.77 -4.80
CA ALA A 166 0.32 -12.26 -3.43
C ALA A 166 -0.93 -13.01 -2.97
N PHE A 167 -2.12 -12.46 -3.22
CA PHE A 167 -3.37 -13.14 -2.89
C PHE A 167 -3.66 -14.33 -3.79
N GLU A 168 -3.28 -14.28 -5.07
CA GLU A 168 -3.36 -15.45 -5.95
C GLU A 168 -2.54 -16.61 -5.39
N LYS A 169 -1.30 -16.34 -4.98
CA LYS A 169 -0.37 -17.35 -4.46
C LYS A 169 -0.74 -17.85 -3.07
N ALA A 170 -1.41 -17.03 -2.25
CA ALA A 170 -1.85 -17.41 -0.91
C ALA A 170 -2.70 -18.70 -0.88
N THR A 171 -3.44 -19.00 -1.96
CA THR A 171 -4.28 -20.21 -2.03
C THR A 171 -3.50 -21.50 -2.23
N ASP A 172 -2.24 -21.43 -2.67
CA ASP A 172 -1.38 -22.60 -2.85
C ASP A 172 -0.93 -23.19 -1.48
N TYR A 173 -1.15 -22.46 -0.38
CA TYR A 173 -0.69 -22.81 0.97
C TYR A 173 -1.84 -23.22 1.88
N ARG A 174 -1.85 -24.50 2.29
CA ARG A 174 -2.95 -25.09 3.07
C ARG A 174 -3.27 -24.33 4.36
N GLU A 175 -2.26 -23.87 5.11
CA GLU A 175 -2.44 -23.16 6.39
C GLU A 175 -3.14 -21.79 6.20
N LEU A 176 -2.71 -21.03 5.18
CA LEU A 176 -3.30 -19.73 4.83
C LEU A 176 -4.66 -19.89 4.17
N TYR A 177 -4.86 -20.96 3.41
CA TYR A 177 -6.14 -21.28 2.79
C TYR A 177 -7.20 -21.66 3.84
N GLN A 178 -6.79 -22.42 4.87
CA GLN A 178 -7.67 -22.91 5.94
C GLN A 178 -7.93 -21.88 7.04
N SER A 179 -7.14 -20.81 7.13
CA SER A 179 -7.32 -19.75 8.13
C SER A 179 -8.24 -18.63 7.63
N ASN A 180 -8.97 -18.01 8.56
CA ASN A 180 -9.98 -16.96 8.28
C ASN A 180 -9.40 -15.54 8.28
N TRP A 181 -8.12 -15.38 7.94
CA TRP A 181 -7.50 -14.06 7.91
C TRP A 181 -8.17 -13.13 6.91
N ARG A 182 -8.10 -11.83 7.20
CA ARG A 182 -8.62 -10.76 6.36
C ARG A 182 -7.70 -9.54 6.39
N ILE A 183 -7.57 -8.89 5.24
CA ILE A 183 -6.98 -7.56 5.12
C ILE A 183 -8.09 -6.51 5.17
N GLY A 184 -7.89 -5.46 5.96
CA GLY A 184 -8.87 -4.39 6.12
C GLY A 184 -9.07 -3.63 4.80
N GLN A 185 -8.04 -2.90 4.37
CA GLN A 185 -8.15 -2.03 3.20
C GLN A 185 -7.01 -2.26 2.22
N VAL A 186 -7.32 -2.32 0.93
CA VAL A 186 -6.35 -2.29 -0.16
C VAL A 186 -6.55 -1.02 -0.96
N ALA A 187 -5.53 -0.17 -1.02
CA ALA A 187 -5.55 1.05 -1.79
C ALA A 187 -4.55 0.97 -2.96
N PHE A 188 -4.94 1.45 -4.14
CA PHE A 188 -4.05 1.59 -5.29
C PHE A 188 -3.88 3.06 -5.66
N ILE A 189 -2.62 3.48 -5.84
CA ILE A 189 -2.26 4.79 -6.40
C ILE A 189 -1.45 4.59 -7.69
N GLY A 190 -1.89 5.18 -8.78
CA GLY A 190 -1.24 4.97 -10.09
C GLY A 190 -1.16 3.49 -10.49
N GLY A 191 -2.10 2.65 -10.08
CA GLY A 191 -2.00 1.18 -10.20
C GLY A 191 -1.84 0.68 -11.65
N ASP A 192 -0.75 -0.06 -11.91
CA ASP A 192 -0.49 -0.74 -13.20
C ASP A 192 -1.10 -2.16 -13.22
N VAL A 193 -2.42 -2.19 -13.14
CA VAL A 193 -3.25 -3.38 -13.36
C VAL A 193 -4.37 -3.01 -14.34
N SER A 194 -4.89 -3.96 -15.11
CA SER A 194 -6.00 -3.64 -16.01
C SER A 194 -7.26 -3.35 -15.20
N ALA A 195 -8.06 -2.37 -15.61
CA ALA A 195 -9.34 -2.06 -14.95
C ALA A 195 -10.25 -3.31 -14.88
N ALA A 196 -10.31 -4.07 -15.98
CA ALA A 196 -11.08 -5.31 -16.06
C ALA A 196 -10.58 -6.44 -15.15
N SER A 197 -9.33 -6.36 -14.65
CA SER A 197 -8.86 -7.35 -13.67
C SER A 197 -9.54 -7.18 -12.30
N LEU A 198 -10.19 -6.04 -12.06
CA LEU A 198 -10.92 -5.72 -10.83
C LEU A 198 -12.45 -5.87 -10.98
N ASP A 199 -12.91 -6.39 -12.12
CA ASP A 199 -14.31 -6.73 -12.37
C ASP A 199 -14.76 -7.89 -11.45
N ALA A 200 -16.05 -7.94 -11.14
CA ALA A 200 -16.64 -8.89 -10.21
C ALA A 200 -16.44 -10.37 -10.62
N ASP A 201 -16.37 -10.63 -11.93
CA ASP A 201 -16.20 -11.95 -12.55
C ASP A 201 -14.74 -12.27 -12.89
N SER A 202 -13.80 -11.38 -12.58
CA SER A 202 -12.41 -11.56 -12.93
C SER A 202 -11.72 -12.61 -12.07
N ALA A 203 -11.18 -13.65 -12.72
CA ALA A 203 -10.36 -14.64 -12.04
C ALA A 203 -9.09 -14.04 -11.41
N TRP A 204 -8.59 -12.92 -11.95
CA TRP A 204 -7.35 -12.27 -11.50
C TRP A 204 -7.44 -11.64 -10.11
N SER A 205 -8.62 -11.18 -9.69
CA SER A 205 -8.83 -10.53 -8.39
C SER A 205 -9.74 -11.32 -7.44
N ARG A 206 -10.19 -12.53 -7.84
CA ARG A 206 -11.06 -13.38 -7.01
C ARG A 206 -10.49 -13.60 -5.62
N ASN A 207 -9.27 -14.14 -5.53
CA ASN A 207 -8.63 -14.46 -4.24
C ASN A 207 -8.38 -13.19 -3.39
N LEU A 208 -8.09 -12.06 -4.06
CA LEU A 208 -7.98 -10.76 -3.42
C LEU A 208 -9.33 -10.35 -2.78
N PHE A 209 -10.42 -10.36 -3.55
CA PHE A 209 -11.73 -9.95 -3.04
C PHE A 209 -12.34 -10.90 -2.01
N GLU A 210 -11.95 -12.18 -1.99
CA GLU A 210 -12.34 -13.11 -0.92
C GLU A 210 -11.70 -12.78 0.43
N ARG A 211 -10.52 -12.15 0.43
CA ARG A 211 -9.69 -11.97 1.62
C ARG A 211 -9.56 -10.51 2.09
N ILE A 212 -10.08 -9.53 1.35
CA ILE A 212 -10.12 -8.12 1.77
C ILE A 212 -11.52 -7.70 2.23
N MET A 213 -11.61 -6.67 3.08
CA MET A 213 -12.89 -6.02 3.37
C MET A 213 -13.31 -5.09 2.23
N ARG A 214 -12.39 -4.26 1.74
CA ARG A 214 -12.66 -3.34 0.64
C ARG A 214 -11.40 -3.02 -0.18
N LEU A 215 -11.60 -2.43 -1.36
CA LEU A 215 -10.54 -1.90 -2.23
C LEU A 215 -10.87 -0.47 -2.65
N THR A 216 -9.90 0.43 -2.63
CA THR A 216 -10.04 1.80 -3.15
C THR A 216 -8.98 2.08 -4.22
N ASN A 217 -9.41 2.37 -5.44
CA ASN A 217 -8.53 2.78 -6.53
C ASN A 217 -8.57 4.31 -6.68
N TYR A 218 -7.41 4.96 -6.53
CA TYR A 218 -7.25 6.38 -6.82
C TYR A 218 -6.78 6.53 -8.26
N GLN A 219 -7.67 7.02 -9.13
CA GLN A 219 -7.37 7.23 -10.54
C GLN A 219 -6.88 8.66 -10.82
N ASN A 220 -6.03 8.81 -11.82
CA ASN A 220 -5.65 10.09 -12.40
C ASN A 220 -5.58 9.97 -13.93
N ALA A 221 -6.52 10.59 -14.65
CA ALA A 221 -6.56 10.59 -16.12
C ALA A 221 -5.32 11.23 -16.76
N TYR A 222 -4.62 12.09 -16.02
CA TYR A 222 -3.39 12.75 -16.45
C TYR A 222 -2.12 11.91 -16.21
N ASP A 223 -2.22 10.69 -15.68
CA ASP A 223 -1.07 9.80 -15.46
C ASP A 223 -0.48 9.28 -16.78
N MET A 224 0.48 10.02 -17.32
CA MET A 224 1.09 9.72 -18.62
C MET A 224 1.95 8.44 -18.61
N VAL A 225 2.48 8.01 -17.46
CA VAL A 225 3.30 6.79 -17.36
C VAL A 225 2.45 5.58 -17.71
N LEU A 226 1.24 5.51 -17.16
CA LEU A 226 0.27 4.47 -17.50
C LEU A 226 -0.29 4.60 -18.93
N GLY A 227 -0.26 5.81 -19.50
CA GLY A 227 -0.60 6.04 -20.91
C GLY A 227 0.43 5.42 -21.87
N VAL A 228 1.73 5.63 -21.60
CA VAL A 228 2.84 5.08 -22.39
C VAL A 228 2.99 3.56 -22.21
N SER A 229 2.66 3.06 -21.02
CA SER A 229 2.66 1.62 -20.70
C SER A 229 1.68 0.81 -21.56
N ASN A 230 0.62 1.45 -22.10
CA ASN A 230 -0.31 0.82 -23.03
C ASN A 230 0.25 0.70 -24.46
N ALA A 231 1.20 1.56 -24.87
CA ALA A 231 1.74 1.58 -26.22
C ALA A 231 2.85 0.55 -26.45
N LYS A 232 3.59 0.17 -25.41
CA LYS A 232 4.70 -0.80 -25.48
C LYS A 232 4.26 -2.26 -25.33
N ARG A 233 3.00 -2.52 -24.98
CA ARG A 233 2.47 -3.86 -24.68
C ARG A 233 1.46 -4.23 -25.76
N LEU A 234 1.71 -5.31 -26.51
CA LEU A 234 0.84 -5.90 -27.56
C LEU A 234 -0.49 -6.46 -26.97
N GLY A 235 -1.24 -5.62 -26.25
CA GLY A 235 -2.43 -5.97 -25.46
C GLY A 235 -2.92 -4.78 -24.64
N ALA A 236 -3.63 -3.86 -25.31
CA ALA A 236 -4.04 -2.52 -24.91
C ALA A 236 -5.13 -2.44 -23.81
N ALA A 237 -5.04 -3.22 -22.73
CA ALA A 237 -6.02 -3.13 -21.65
C ALA A 237 -5.83 -1.83 -20.85
N PRO A 238 -6.88 -0.99 -20.69
CA PRO A 238 -6.81 0.24 -19.91
C PRO A 238 -6.37 0.00 -18.45
N ARG A 239 -5.48 0.87 -17.92
CA ARG A 239 -4.91 0.74 -16.58
C ARG A 239 -5.81 1.37 -15.53
N ALA A 240 -6.08 0.66 -14.44
CA ALA A 240 -6.96 1.13 -13.36
C ALA A 240 -6.50 2.46 -12.75
N GLY A 241 -5.19 2.68 -12.60
CA GLY A 241 -4.65 3.95 -12.09
C GLY A 241 -4.89 5.16 -13.01
N ARG A 242 -5.16 4.95 -14.30
CA ARG A 242 -5.39 6.02 -15.28
C ARG A 242 -6.86 6.20 -15.65
N VAL A 243 -7.56 5.09 -15.91
CA VAL A 243 -8.95 5.12 -16.40
C VAL A 243 -9.99 4.74 -15.36
N GLY A 244 -9.55 4.35 -14.16
CA GLY A 244 -10.41 3.94 -13.08
C GLY A 244 -10.92 2.52 -13.20
N LEU A 245 -11.93 2.22 -12.39
CA LEU A 245 -12.63 0.94 -12.42
C LEU A 245 -13.68 0.89 -13.53
N SER A 246 -13.97 -0.30 -14.05
CA SER A 246 -15.04 -0.48 -15.03
C SER A 246 -16.42 -0.43 -14.37
N ASN A 247 -17.48 -0.39 -15.18
CA ASN A 247 -18.87 -0.52 -14.70
C ASN A 247 -19.22 -1.91 -14.15
N ARG A 248 -18.34 -2.91 -14.32
CA ARG A 248 -18.48 -4.26 -13.76
C ARG A 248 -17.59 -4.49 -12.53
N ALA A 249 -17.01 -3.44 -11.97
CA ALA A 249 -16.14 -3.54 -10.80
C ALA A 249 -16.78 -4.36 -9.67
N HIS A 250 -15.97 -5.15 -8.97
CA HIS A 250 -16.42 -5.93 -7.83
C HIS A 250 -17.04 -5.02 -6.75
N ALA A 251 -18.11 -5.45 -6.08
CA ALA A 251 -18.87 -4.62 -5.13
C ALA A 251 -18.05 -4.11 -3.92
N LYS A 252 -16.93 -4.75 -3.61
CA LYS A 252 -15.96 -4.31 -2.58
C LYS A 252 -15.01 -3.20 -3.06
N ALA A 253 -14.90 -2.99 -4.36
CA ALA A 253 -14.05 -1.97 -4.96
C ALA A 253 -14.79 -0.64 -5.11
N ILE A 254 -14.06 0.46 -4.94
CA ILE A 254 -14.54 1.80 -5.25
C ILE A 254 -13.45 2.60 -5.95
N ASN A 255 -13.87 3.48 -6.85
CA ASN A 255 -12.98 4.36 -7.60
C ASN A 255 -13.10 5.79 -7.06
N VAL A 256 -11.98 6.46 -6.85
CA VAL A 256 -11.89 7.88 -6.49
C VAL A 256 -11.16 8.59 -7.62
N ASP A 257 -11.88 9.44 -8.35
CA ASP A 257 -11.31 10.27 -9.40
C ASP A 257 -10.54 11.46 -8.83
N CYS A 258 -9.23 11.44 -9.01
CA CYS A 258 -8.38 12.54 -8.57
C CYS A 258 -8.06 13.53 -9.69
N SER A 259 -8.57 13.34 -10.91
CA SER A 259 -8.15 14.10 -12.10
C SER A 259 -8.45 15.58 -11.98
N ASP A 260 -9.65 15.94 -11.48
CA ASP A 260 -10.05 17.34 -11.28
C ASP A 260 -9.23 18.04 -10.20
N TYR A 261 -8.84 17.32 -9.15
CA TYR A 261 -7.93 17.84 -8.14
C TYR A 261 -6.50 17.97 -8.68
N PHE A 262 -5.99 16.91 -9.32
CA PHE A 262 -4.63 16.82 -9.84
C PHE A 262 -4.31 17.91 -10.86
N ARG A 263 -5.21 18.19 -11.81
CA ARG A 263 -4.96 19.20 -12.86
C ARG A 263 -4.73 20.62 -12.33
N ASN A 264 -5.13 20.87 -11.09
CA ASN A 264 -4.96 22.15 -10.41
C ASN A 264 -3.75 22.18 -9.47
N LEU A 265 -3.02 21.06 -9.36
CA LEU A 265 -1.80 20.99 -8.56
C LEU A 265 -0.62 21.61 -9.31
N ASP A 266 0.14 22.41 -8.58
CA ASP A 266 1.40 22.97 -9.01
C ASP A 266 2.55 22.10 -8.44
N PRO A 267 3.31 21.37 -9.27
CA PRO A 267 4.40 20.53 -8.80
C PRO A 267 5.49 21.30 -8.06
N ASP A 268 5.63 22.61 -8.27
CA ASP A 268 6.65 23.42 -7.59
C ASP A 268 6.21 23.85 -6.19
N LYS A 269 4.91 23.73 -5.88
CA LYS A 269 4.36 23.99 -4.54
C LYS A 269 4.33 22.77 -3.63
N GLN A 270 4.49 21.56 -4.18
CA GLN A 270 4.64 20.34 -3.39
C GLN A 270 6.12 20.03 -3.19
N GLN A 271 6.69 20.54 -2.09
CA GLN A 271 8.11 20.38 -1.75
C GLN A 271 8.50 18.91 -1.61
N ASP A 272 7.61 18.11 -1.06
CA ASP A 272 7.80 16.68 -0.79
C ASP A 272 7.35 15.80 -1.97
N LYS A 273 7.96 15.97 -3.14
CA LYS A 273 7.68 15.15 -4.34
C LYS A 273 8.76 14.11 -4.60
N VAL A 274 8.35 12.88 -4.93
CA VAL A 274 9.27 11.76 -5.23
C VAL A 274 8.76 11.00 -6.47
N GLY A 275 9.65 10.69 -7.40
CA GLY A 275 9.32 9.99 -8.64
C GLY A 275 8.66 10.89 -9.70
N TRP A 276 8.01 10.27 -10.68
CA TRP A 276 7.39 10.97 -11.80
C TRP A 276 6.06 11.62 -11.39
N TRP A 277 5.99 12.95 -11.50
CA TRP A 277 4.89 13.74 -10.94
C TRP A 277 3.48 13.20 -11.22
N PRO A 278 3.04 12.99 -12.49
CA PRO A 278 1.68 12.53 -12.76
C PRO A 278 1.37 11.13 -12.23
N HIS A 279 2.40 10.34 -11.93
CA HIS A 279 2.32 8.96 -11.49
C HIS A 279 2.49 8.79 -9.96
N SER A 280 3.05 9.79 -9.28
CA SER A 280 3.46 9.69 -7.87
C SER A 280 3.02 10.88 -7.00
N TRP A 281 2.28 11.86 -7.54
CA TRP A 281 1.84 13.07 -6.83
C TRP A 281 1.15 12.83 -5.47
N HIS A 282 0.49 11.67 -5.30
CA HIS A 282 -0.17 11.29 -4.05
C HIS A 282 0.78 11.34 -2.83
N ILE A 283 2.03 10.91 -3.03
CA ILE A 283 3.02 10.84 -1.96
C ILE A 283 3.52 12.26 -1.66
N GLY A 284 3.35 12.69 -0.41
CA GLY A 284 3.60 14.08 0.00
C GLY A 284 2.42 15.02 -0.18
N ASN A 285 1.26 14.55 -0.67
CA ASN A 285 0.07 15.39 -0.83
C ASN A 285 -0.86 15.31 0.40
N PRO A 286 -1.12 16.41 1.12
CA PRO A 286 -1.89 16.39 2.37
C PRO A 286 -3.38 16.07 2.17
N VAL A 287 -3.99 16.46 1.05
CA VAL A 287 -5.41 16.14 0.76
C VAL A 287 -5.58 14.66 0.50
N PHE A 288 -4.70 14.06 -0.30
CA PHE A 288 -4.67 12.61 -0.49
C PHE A 288 -4.42 11.88 0.83
N ALA A 289 -3.45 12.34 1.63
CA ALA A 289 -3.13 11.69 2.90
C ALA A 289 -4.32 11.71 3.88
N LEU A 290 -5.09 12.81 3.91
CA LEU A 290 -6.31 12.89 4.70
C LEU A 290 -7.39 11.91 4.23
N ASP A 291 -7.62 11.83 2.91
CA ASP A 291 -8.57 10.87 2.35
C ASP A 291 -8.15 9.42 2.63
N LEU A 292 -6.86 9.10 2.44
CA LEU A 292 -6.32 7.78 2.72
C LEU A 292 -6.43 7.45 4.21
N ALA A 293 -6.07 8.35 5.13
CA ALA A 293 -6.20 8.14 6.57
C ALA A 293 -7.63 7.75 6.97
N MET A 294 -8.64 8.54 6.56
CA MET A 294 -10.05 8.24 6.84
C MET A 294 -10.52 6.94 6.16
N THR A 295 -9.94 6.61 5.01
CA THR A 295 -10.21 5.36 4.28
C THR A 295 -9.67 4.13 5.00
N LEU A 296 -8.49 4.23 5.62
CA LEU A 296 -7.87 3.16 6.40
C LEU A 296 -8.63 2.95 7.71
N GLU A 297 -8.99 4.02 8.40
CA GLU A 297 -9.77 3.98 9.65
C GLU A 297 -11.15 3.34 9.47
N GLY A 298 -11.72 3.39 8.27
CA GLY A 298 -12.98 2.71 7.95
C GLY A 298 -14.22 3.21 8.70
N ARG A 299 -14.10 4.32 9.45
CA ARG A 299 -15.17 4.94 10.26
C ARG A 299 -16.32 5.48 9.42
N TYR A 300 -16.02 5.87 8.19
CA TYR A 300 -16.96 6.42 7.23
C TYR A 300 -17.38 5.35 6.23
N ASP A 301 -18.64 5.43 5.80
CA ASP A 301 -18.99 4.81 4.54
C ASP A 301 -18.13 5.42 3.41
N ARG A 302 -17.68 4.57 2.50
CA ARG A 302 -16.73 4.90 1.43
C ARG A 302 -17.23 5.99 0.47
N HIS A 303 -18.53 6.27 0.44
CA HIS A 303 -19.14 7.33 -0.39
C HIS A 303 -19.27 8.68 0.33
N TYR A 304 -19.01 8.75 1.65
CA TYR A 304 -19.31 9.92 2.49
C TYR A 304 -18.09 10.57 3.14
N LEU A 305 -16.87 10.23 2.68
CA LEU A 305 -15.67 10.91 3.18
C LEU A 305 -15.75 12.41 2.83
N PRO A 306 -15.49 13.33 3.77
CA PRO A 306 -15.53 14.78 3.51
C PRO A 306 -14.56 15.28 2.43
N THR A 307 -13.52 14.49 2.13
CA THR A 307 -12.54 14.69 1.06
C THR A 307 -13.01 14.15 -0.30
N ARG A 308 -14.25 13.67 -0.40
CA ARG A 308 -14.86 13.19 -1.63
C ARG A 308 -16.15 13.93 -1.92
N GLU A 309 -16.47 14.08 -3.20
CA GLU A 309 -17.78 14.53 -3.66
C GLU A 309 -18.31 13.58 -4.74
N GLN A 310 -19.63 13.43 -4.80
CA GLN A 310 -20.26 12.66 -5.85
C GLN A 310 -20.71 13.60 -6.98
N VAL A 311 -20.13 13.42 -8.17
CA VAL A 311 -20.45 14.21 -9.36
C VAL A 311 -20.81 13.23 -10.47
N ASN A 312 -22.05 13.31 -10.95
CA ASN A 312 -22.57 12.41 -12.01
C ASN A 312 -22.37 10.91 -11.72
N GLY A 313 -22.48 10.50 -10.46
CA GLY A 313 -22.30 9.11 -10.03
C GLY A 313 -20.85 8.69 -9.78
N GLU A 314 -19.86 9.54 -10.09
CA GLU A 314 -18.44 9.31 -9.80
C GLU A 314 -18.05 9.96 -8.48
N LEU A 315 -17.20 9.30 -7.69
CA LEU A 315 -16.56 9.96 -6.56
C LEU A 315 -15.32 10.71 -7.03
N ARG A 316 -15.21 11.98 -6.68
CA ARG A 316 -14.06 12.84 -6.99
C ARG A 316 -13.37 13.28 -5.73
N LEU A 317 -12.03 13.28 -5.73
CA LEU A 317 -11.23 13.82 -4.64
C LEU A 317 -11.34 15.35 -4.63
N LYS A 318 -11.51 15.92 -3.44
CA LYS A 318 -11.49 17.36 -3.20
C LYS A 318 -10.81 17.69 -1.87
N PRO A 319 -10.36 18.94 -1.67
CA PRO A 319 -10.00 19.41 -0.35
C PRO A 319 -11.16 19.23 0.64
N GLY A 320 -10.83 18.87 1.87
CA GLY A 320 -11.79 18.64 2.93
C GLY A 320 -11.12 18.58 4.30
N GLU A 321 -11.93 18.48 5.33
CA GLU A 321 -11.50 18.37 6.72
C GLU A 321 -12.32 17.30 7.43
N ARG A 322 -11.77 16.74 8.51
CA ARG A 322 -12.53 15.82 9.37
C ARG A 322 -13.76 16.54 9.94
N PRO A 323 -14.89 15.83 10.16
CA PRO A 323 -16.06 16.41 10.78
C PRO A 323 -15.72 16.99 12.16
N LYS A 324 -16.18 18.22 12.42
CA LYS A 324 -15.89 19.00 13.63
C LYS A 324 -16.06 18.23 14.95
N PHE A 325 -17.01 17.30 15.00
CA PHE A 325 -17.35 16.55 16.22
C PHE A 325 -16.97 15.07 16.16
N GLU A 326 -16.21 14.62 15.16
CA GLU A 326 -15.82 13.20 14.97
C GLU A 326 -15.29 12.56 16.26
N ARG A 327 -14.37 13.25 16.97
CA ARG A 327 -13.76 12.74 18.22
C ARG A 327 -14.77 12.53 19.35
N LYS A 328 -15.94 13.17 19.29
CA LYS A 328 -17.01 12.97 20.28
C LYS A 328 -17.85 11.72 19.98
N TRP A 329 -17.94 11.29 18.72
CA TRP A 329 -18.67 10.07 18.35
C TRP A 329 -17.99 8.79 18.86
N LEU A 330 -16.68 8.85 19.10
CA LEU A 330 -15.87 7.72 19.59
C LEU A 330 -15.95 7.54 21.12
N LYS A 331 -16.52 8.52 21.85
CA LYS A 331 -16.72 8.38 23.29
C LYS A 331 -17.96 7.53 23.52
N ARG A 332 -17.77 6.31 24.01
CA ARG A 332 -18.86 5.47 24.50
C ARG A 332 -19.29 6.02 25.85
N ASP A 333 -20.55 6.44 25.98
CA ASP A 333 -21.11 6.77 27.30
C ASP A 333 -21.03 5.51 28.17
N ARG A 334 -20.45 5.68 29.37
CA ARG A 334 -20.24 4.59 30.32
C ARG A 334 -21.51 4.24 31.06
#